data_AF-A0A2A5T6F0-F1
#
_entry.id   AF-A0A2A5T6F0-F1
#
_cell.length_a   1.000
_cell.length_b   1.000
_cell.length_c   1.000
_cell.angle_alpha   90.00
_cell.angle_beta   90.00
_cell.angle_gamma   90.00
#
_symmetry.space_group_name_H-M   'P 1'
#
loop_
_entity.id
_entity.type
_entity.pdbx_description
1 polymer ?
#
loop_
_entity_poly.entity_id
_entity_poly.type
_entity_poly.pdbx_seq_one_letter_code
_entity_poly.pdbx_strand_id
1 'polypeptide(L)' 'MGWFYGFKLYLIINDQGGIISVKVTTANVDNKRPVSERVNKL' A
#
# COMPACT_ATOMS: atom_id res chain seq x y z
N MET A 1 7.15 -14.15 4.95
CA MET A 1 7.64 -13.27 3.86
C MET A 1 6.42 -12.79 3.08
N GLY A 2 5.83 -11.67 3.51
CA GLY A 2 4.58 -11.16 2.96
C GLY A 2 4.84 -10.29 1.73
N TRP A 3 4.12 -10.56 0.66
CA TRP A 3 4.17 -9.85 -0.62
C TRP A 3 3.42 -8.53 -0.49
N PHE A 4 4.04 -7.52 0.11
CA PHE A 4 3.51 -6.16 0.10
C PHE A 4 4.44 -5.27 -0.69
N TYR A 5 4.06 -4.98 -1.92
CA TYR A 5 4.69 -3.90 -2.67
C TYR A 5 4.20 -2.57 -2.08
N GLY A 6 5.14 -1.75 -1.62
CA GLY A 6 4.87 -0.47 -0.96
C GLY A 6 4.40 0.62 -1.92
N PHE A 7 3.41 0.35 -2.77
CA PHE A 7 2.80 1.34 -3.66
C PHE A 7 1.27 1.23 -3.70
N LYS A 8 0.61 2.34 -4.01
CA LYS A 8 -0.82 2.41 -4.35
C LYS A 8 -0.96 2.67 -5.84
N LEU A 9 -1.88 1.96 -6.47
CA LEU A 9 -2.24 2.10 -7.88
C LEU A 9 -3.60 2.77 -7.99
N TYR A 10 -3.67 3.88 -8.72
CA TYR A 10 -4.91 4.51 -9.14
C TYR A 10 -5.10 4.25 -10.64
N LEU A 11 -6.24 3.66 -11.00
CA LEU A 11 -6.58 3.31 -12.37
C LEU A 11 -7.94 3.93 -12.71
N ILE A 12 -8.02 4.60 -13.86
CA ILE A 12 -9.27 5.08 -14.44
C ILE A 12 -9.51 4.31 -15.73
N ILE A 13 -10.65 3.64 -15.83
CA ILE A 13 -11.06 2.82 -16.97
C ILE A 13 -12.42 3.29 -17.49
N ASN A 14 -12.62 3.20 -18.81
CA ASN A 14 -13.92 3.43 -19.43
C ASN A 14 -14.82 2.18 -19.34
N ASP A 15 -16.06 2.30 -19.82
CA ASP A 15 -17.05 1.23 -19.86
C ASP A 15 -16.66 0.05 -20.77
N GLN A 16 -15.78 0.30 -21.75
CA GLN A 16 -15.23 -0.71 -22.66
C GLN A 16 -13.97 -1.40 -22.09
N GLY A 17 -13.54 -1.04 -20.87
CA GLY A 17 -12.32 -1.58 -20.24
C GLY A 17 -11.01 -0.95 -20.72
N GLY A 18 -11.06 0.10 -21.53
CA GLY A 18 -9.90 0.89 -21.94
C GLY A 18 -9.33 1.71 -20.79
N ILE A 19 -8.01 1.73 -20.67
CA ILE A 19 -7.29 2.48 -19.63
C ILE A 19 -7.18 3.95 -20.05
N ILE A 20 -7.79 4.84 -19.27
CA ILE A 20 -7.78 6.29 -19.49
C ILE A 20 -6.60 6.94 -18.75
N SER A 21 -6.29 6.47 -17.54
CA SER A 21 -5.21 7.04 -16.73
C SER A 21 -4.66 6.06 -15.70
N VAL A 22 -3.36 6.18 -15.42
CA VAL A 22 -2.63 5.39 -14.43
C VAL A 22 -1.81 6.33 -13.55
N LYS A 23 -1.89 6.16 -12.24
CA LYS A 23 -1.00 6.82 -11.29
C LYS A 23 -0.51 5.84 -10.24
N VAL A 24 0.80 5.78 -10.07
CA VAL A 24 1.46 5.01 -9.02
C VAL A 24 1.97 5.97 -7.96
N THR A 25 1.74 5.66 -6.70
CA THR A 25 2.26 6.44 -5.56
C THR A 25 2.85 5.51 -4.52
N THR A 26 3.78 5.99 -3.70
CA THR A 26 4.31 5.22 -2.59
C THR A 26 3.19 4.91 -1.58
N ALA A 27 3.09 3.66 -1.16
CA ALA A 27 2.16 3.26 -0.12
C ALA A 27 2.62 3.83 1.21
N ASN A 28 1.66 4.06 2.10
CA ASN A 28 2.00 4.44 3.45
C ASN A 28 2.78 3.29 4.08
N VAL A 29 3.97 3.57 4.62
CA VAL A 29 4.68 2.59 5.45
C VAL A 29 3.83 2.42 6.70
N ASP A 30 3.20 1.26 6.82
CA ASP A 30 2.37 0.97 7.98
C ASP A 30 3.27 0.94 9.22
N ASN A 31 3.07 1.88 10.14
CA ASN A 31 3.86 2.00 11.37
C ASN A 31 3.45 0.94 12.41
N LYS A 32 3.24 -0.30 11.96
CA LYS A 32 3.06 -1.47 12.80
C LYS A 32 4.39 -1.77 13.46
N ARG A 33 4.66 -1.11 14.58
CA ARG A 33 5.73 -1.52 15.48
C ARG A 33 5.43 -2.95 15.95
N PRO A 34 6.40 -3.88 15.86
CA PRO A 34 6.20 -5.23 16.35
C PRO A 34 5.77 -5.18 17.82
N VAL A 35 4.81 -6.04 18.20
CA VAL A 35 4.22 -6.01 19.54
C VAL A 35 5.29 -6.17 20.63
N SER A 36 6.39 -6.89 20.35
CA SER A 36 7.54 -7.04 21.24
C SER A 36 8.16 -5.72 21.68
N GLU A 37 8.18 -4.69 20.83
CA GLU A 37 8.67 -3.35 21.21
C GLU A 37 7.75 -2.64 22.21
N ARG A 38 6.47 -3.02 22.29
CA ARG A 38 5.52 -2.50 23.28
C ARG A 38 5.63 -3.19 24.63
N VAL A 39 6.07 -4.44 24.67
CA VAL A 39 6.18 -5.22 25.93
C VAL A 39 7.42 -4.81 26.74
N ASN A 40 8.51 -4.39 26.08
CA ASN A 40 9.75 -3.97 26.74
C ASN A 40 9.76 -2.51 27.25
N LYS A 41 8.61 -1.81 27.20
CA LYS A 41 8.50 -0.40 27.59
C LYS A 41 7.54 -0.17 28.76
N LEU A 42 7.18 -1.24 29.46
CA LEU A 42 6.47 -1.24 30.75
C LEU A 42 7.46 -1.55 31.87
#